data_AF-A0A7W1PWJ2-F1
#
_entry.id   AF-A0A7W1PWJ2-F1
#
_cell.length_a   1.000
_cell.length_b   1.000
_cell.length_c   1.000
_cell.angle_alpha   90.00
_cell.angle_beta   90.00
_cell.angle_gamma   90.00
#
_symmetry.space_group_name_H-M   'P 1'
#
loop_
_entity.id
_entity.type
_entity.pdbx_description
1 polymer ?
#
loop_
_entity_poly.entity_id
_entity_poly.type
_entity_poly.pdbx_seq_one_letter_code
_entity_poly.pdbx_strand_id
1 'polypeptide(L)'
;MPIEEVKAFIKKHGHLQGVSSEKEVLEDGLNLGEMSYQQQIKIEELYLYMFQLDERLKSVEGENEILKKENNELKKVQGKK
;
A
#
# COMPACT_ATOMS: atom_id res chain seq x y z
N MET A 1 -8.76 7.67 1.88
CA MET A 1 -7.83 8.58 2.58
C MET A 1 -6.46 8.47 1.92
N PRO A 2 -5.68 9.56 1.79
CA PRO A 2 -4.28 9.47 1.38
C PRO A 2 -3.46 8.60 2.33
N ILE A 3 -2.57 7.74 1.81
CA ILE A 3 -1.78 6.81 2.63
C ILE A 3 -0.92 7.52 3.69
N GLU A 4 -0.52 8.76 3.42
CA GLU A 4 0.26 9.59 4.35
C GLU A 4 -0.57 10.07 5.55
N GLU A 5 -1.86 10.34 5.36
CA GLU A 5 -2.77 10.68 6.46
C GLU A 5 -3.00 9.45 7.36
N VAL A 6 -3.13 8.26 6.77
CA VAL A 6 -3.24 7.00 7.51
C VAL A 6 -1.98 6.77 8.35
N LYS A 7 -0.78 6.95 7.77
CA LYS A 7 0.49 6.83 8.49
C LYS A 7 0.60 7.84 9.64
N ALA A 8 0.22 9.10 9.40
CA ALA A 8 0.25 10.13 10.43
C ALA A 8 -0.70 9.79 11.59
N PHE A 9 -1.89 9.27 11.30
CA PHE A 9 -2.84 8.82 12.31
C PHE A 9 -2.26 7.68 13.15
N ILE A 10 -1.74 6.62 12.51
CA ILE A 10 -1.13 5.48 13.21
C ILE A 10 0.03 5.95 14.09
N LYS A 11 0.89 6.85 13.60
CA LYS A 11 2.01 7.37 14.38
C LYS A 11 1.56 8.12 15.64
N LYS A 12 0.43 8.83 15.56
CA LYS A 12 -0.12 9.62 16.67
C LYS A 12 -0.92 8.77 17.66
N HIS A 13 -1.68 7.80 17.17
CA HIS A 13 -2.68 7.07 17.95
C HIS A 13 -2.32 5.61 18.24
N GLY A 14 -1.36 5.04 17.52
CA GLY A 14 -0.89 3.65 17.69
C GLY A 14 -1.80 2.58 17.07
N HIS A 15 -2.92 2.99 16.48
CA HIS A 15 -3.90 2.10 15.85
C HIS A 15 -4.47 2.75 14.58
N LEU A 16 -5.18 1.96 13.78
CA LEU A 16 -5.88 2.44 12.58
C LEU A 16 -7.14 3.22 12.96
N GLN A 17 -7.46 4.26 12.21
CA GLN A 17 -8.72 4.99 12.40
C GLN A 17 -9.92 4.03 12.27
N GLY A 18 -10.87 4.16 13.19
CA GLY A 18 -12.08 3.33 13.27
C GLY A 18 -11.88 2.01 14.03
N VAL A 19 -10.66 1.70 14.48
CA VAL A 19 -10.37 0.54 15.32
C VAL A 19 -10.11 1.01 16.75
N SER A 20 -10.79 0.39 17.72
CA SER A 20 -10.54 0.68 19.14
C SER A 20 -9.09 0.34 19.52
N SER A 21 -8.49 1.20 20.33
CA SER A 21 -7.19 0.94 20.95
C SER A 21 -7.28 -0.18 21.97
N GLU A 22 -6.14 -0.80 22.30
CA GLU A 22 -6.06 -1.81 23.36
C GLU A 22 -6.65 -1.30 24.69
N LYS A 23 -6.39 -0.04 25.05
CA LYS A 23 -6.91 0.57 26.28
C LYS A 23 -8.44 0.66 26.26
N GLU A 24 -9.02 1.15 25.17
CA GLU A 24 -10.48 1.24 25.01
C GLU A 24 -11.13 -0.15 25.05
N VAL A 25 -10.48 -1.16 24.46
CA VAL A 25 -10.98 -2.55 24.50
C VAL A 25 -10.97 -3.12 25.92
N LEU A 26 -9.96 -2.78 26.73
CA LEU A 26 -9.87 -3.23 28.12
C LEU A 26 -10.87 -2.51 29.03
N GLU A 27 -11.16 -1.23 28.77
CA GLU A 27 -12.08 -0.42 29.58
C GLU A 27 -13.56 -0.65 29.21
N ASP A 28 -13.90 -0.57 27.93
CA ASP A 28 -15.28 -0.56 27.43
C ASP A 28 -15.74 -1.92 26.87
N GLY A 29 -14.82 -2.88 26.78
CA GLY A 29 -15.04 -4.14 26.09
C GLY A 29 -15.03 -3.99 24.57
N LEU A 30 -15.39 -5.06 23.86
CA LEU A 30 -15.31 -5.11 22.40
C LEU A 30 -16.64 -5.60 21.81
N ASN A 31 -17.23 -4.80 20.92
CA ASN A 31 -18.35 -5.23 20.11
C ASN A 31 -17.85 -5.98 18.87
N LEU A 32 -18.08 -7.30 18.82
CA LEU A 32 -17.62 -8.16 17.72
C LEU A 32 -18.28 -7.81 16.38
N GLY A 33 -19.54 -7.36 16.38
CA GLY A 33 -20.26 -6.97 15.16
C GLY A 33 -19.66 -5.71 14.55
N GLU A 34 -19.41 -4.70 15.39
CA GLU A 34 -18.75 -3.46 14.96
C GLU A 34 -17.33 -3.74 14.48
N MET A 35 -16.56 -4.55 15.21
CA MET A 35 -15.20 -4.92 14.79
C MET A 35 -15.19 -5.64 13.44
N SER A 36 -16.14 -6.56 13.22
CA SER A 36 -16.25 -7.28 11.95
C SER A 36 -16.59 -6.33 10.79
N TYR A 37 -17.49 -5.37 11.02
CA TYR A 37 -17.84 -4.35 10.03
C TYR A 37 -16.64 -3.43 9.70
N GLN A 38 -15.93 -2.94 10.72
CA GLN A 38 -14.74 -2.12 10.55
C GLN A 38 -13.63 -2.88 9.80
N GLN A 39 -13.43 -4.18 10.10
CA GLN A 39 -12.49 -5.02 9.37
C GLN A 39 -12.85 -5.16 7.90
N GLN A 40 -14.13 -5.37 7.57
CA GLN A 40 -14.58 -5.47 6.18
C GLN A 40 -14.27 -4.20 5.39
N ILE A 41 -14.52 -3.02 5.97
CA ILE A 41 -14.15 -1.73 5.35
C ILE A 41 -12.64 -1.65 5.11
N LYS A 42 -11.82 -2.06 6.08
CA LYS A 42 -10.36 -2.03 5.94
C LYS A 42 -9.84 -3.02 4.92
N ILE A 43 -10.47 -4.18 4.77
CA ILE A 43 -10.14 -5.13 3.71
C ILE A 43 -10.43 -4.50 2.34
N GLU A 44 -11.58 -3.86 2.16
CA GLU A 44 -11.90 -3.16 0.91
C GLU A 44 -10.92 -2.04 0.59
N GLU A 45 -10.55 -1.23 1.59
CA GLU A 45 -9.53 -0.17 1.46
C GLU A 45 -8.16 -0.75 1.06
N LEU A 46 -7.76 -1.90 1.64
CA LEU A 46 -6.52 -2.60 1.27
C LEU A 46 -6.54 -3.10 -0.18
N TYR A 47 -7.65 -3.67 -0.65
CA TYR A 47 -7.78 -4.09 -2.04
C TYR A 47 -7.67 -2.91 -3.01
N LEU A 48 -8.26 -1.76 -2.68
CA LEU A 48 -8.11 -0.54 -3.49
C LEU A 48 -6.65 -0.11 -3.60
N TYR A 49 -5.90 -0.13 -2.50
CA TYR A 49 -4.46 0.15 -2.55
C TYR A 49 -3.67 -0.91 -3.32
N MET A 50 -4.04 -2.19 -3.22
CA MET A 50 -3.39 -3.26 -3.97
C MET A 50 -3.57 -3.08 -5.48
N PHE A 51 -4.75 -2.66 -5.94
CA PHE A 51 -4.95 -2.36 -7.36
C PHE A 51 -4.09 -1.18 -7.83
N GLN A 52 -4.02 -0.10 -7.05
CA GLN A 52 -3.16 1.05 -7.38
C GLN A 52 -1.67 0.67 -7.42
N LEU A 53 -1.23 -0.21 -6.51
CA LEU A 53 0.14 -0.71 -6.49
C LEU A 53 0.44 -1.61 -7.68
N ASP A 54 -0.49 -2.49 -8.07
CA ASP A 54 -0.35 -3.37 -9.24
C ASP A 54 -0.24 -2.56 -10.54
N GLU A 55 -1.07 -1.53 -10.72
CA GLU A 55 -0.98 -0.63 -11.88
C GLU A 55 0.37 0.09 -11.96
N ARG A 56 0.84 0.63 -10.82
CA ARG A 56 2.14 1.30 -10.74
C ARG A 56 3.29 0.33 -10.98
N LEU A 57 3.20 -0.90 -10.46
CA LEU A 57 4.21 -1.92 -10.65
C LEU A 57 4.34 -2.30 -12.13
N LYS A 58 3.21 -2.54 -12.82
CA LYS A 58 3.18 -2.82 -14.26
C LYS A 58 3.79 -1.68 -15.08
N SER A 59 3.53 -0.43 -14.72
CA SER A 59 4.14 0.74 -15.38
C SER A 59 5.66 0.74 -15.22
N VAL A 60 6.14 0.56 -13.99
CA VAL A 60 7.58 0.54 -13.67
C VAL A 60 8.29 -0.64 -14.34
N GLU A 61 7.67 -1.82 -14.35
CA GLU A 61 8.20 -3.00 -15.04
C GLU A 61 8.31 -2.78 -16.55
N GLY A 62 7.27 -2.19 -17.16
CA GLY A 62 7.29 -1.83 -18.58
C GLY A 62 8.41 -0.84 -18.95
N GLU A 63 8.57 0.24 -18.17
CA GLU A 63 9.66 1.19 -18.35
C GLU A 63 11.04 0.53 -18.20
N ASN A 64 11.18 -0.35 -17.21
CA ASN A 64 12.43 -1.08 -16.96
C ASN A 64 12.79 -2.02 -18.12
N GLU A 65 11.80 -2.69 -18.72
CA GLU A 65 12.02 -3.51 -19.91
C GLU A 65 12.51 -2.69 -21.11
N ILE A 66 11.92 -1.51 -21.34
CA ILE A 66 12.35 -0.59 -22.40
C ILE A 66 13.79 -0.14 -22.16
N LEU A 67 14.11 0.34 -20.95
CA LEU A 67 15.45 0.79 -20.59
C LEU A 67 16.49 -0.33 -20.72
N LYS A 68 16.15 -1.57 -20.34
CA LYS A 68 17.03 -2.73 -20.53
C LYS A 68 17.32 -2.99 -22.01
N LYS A 69 16.31 -2.89 -22.88
CA LYS A 69 16.48 -3.05 -24.33
C LYS A 69 17.40 -1.97 -24.90
N GLU A 70 17.14 -0.70 -24.57
CA GLU A 70 17.97 0.43 -25.01
C GLU A 70 19.43 0.30 -24.54
N ASN A 71 19.64 -0.07 -23.28
CA ASN A 71 20.97 -0.26 -22.71
C ASN A 71 21.74 -1.39 -23.43
N ASN A 72 21.05 -2.48 -23.78
CA ASN A 72 21.65 -3.57 -24.55
C ASN A 72 22.06 -3.12 -25.97
N GLU A 73 21.23 -2.33 -26.65
CA GLU A 73 21.58 -1.80 -27.97
C GLU A 73 22.76 -0.82 -27.91
N LEU A 74 22.80 0.05 -26.90
CA LEU A 74 23.93 0.97 -26.68
C LEU A 74 25.25 0.20 -26.45
N LYS A 75 25.23 -0.88 -25.66
CA LYS A 75 26.40 -1.73 -25.45
C LYS A 75 26.91 -2.37 -26.74
N LYS A 76 26.02 -2.81 -27.63
CA LYS A 76 26.40 -3.37 -28.94
C LYS A 76 27.06 -2.32 -29.84
N VAL A 77 26.61 -1.07 -29.77
CA VAL A 77 27.20 0.04 -30.56
C VAL A 77 28.56 0.45 -30.00
N GLN A 78 28.71 0.49 -28.67
CA GLN A 78 29.97 0.88 -28.02
C GLN A 78 31.06 -0.19 -28.12
N GLY A 79 30.70 -1.48 -28.14
CA GLY A 79 31.66 -2.59 -28.31
C GLY A 79 32.13 -2.84 -29.75
N LYS A 80 31.69 -2.03 -30.73
CA LYS A 80 32.12 -2.09 -32.14
C LYS A 80 33.20 -1.05 -32.49
N LYS A 81 33.75 -0.34 -31.50
CA LYS A 81 34.95 0.51 -31.64
C LYS A 81 36.16 -0.22 -31.06
#